data_AF-A0A0N8PPS5-F1
#
_entry.id   AF-A0A0N8PPS5-F1
#
_cell.length_a   1.000
_cell.length_b   1.000
_cell.length_c   1.000
_cell.angle_alpha   90.00
_cell.angle_beta   90.00
_cell.angle_gamma   90.00
#
_symmetry.space_group_name_H-M   'P 1'
#
loop_
_entity.id
_entity.type
_entity.pdbx_description
1 polymer ?
#
loop_
_entity_poly.entity_id
_entity_poly.type
_entity_poly.pdbx_seq_one_letter_code
_entity_poly.pdbx_strand_id
1 'polypeptide(L)'
;MSDSPNHTNMAAVMAQLRMPEGCSLRRKETFDYVTPGYAYSVELFQNADDTWYAIAVPQDSERLVVYGSSVLPSAQHALQALVDKIRREGMDQLFGDPTPPAVEDESTEEAEDEEGLIADDEDK
;
A
#
# COMPACT_ATOMS: atom_id res chain seq x y z
N MET A 1 -10.14 -53.21 1.41
CA MET A 1 -9.75 -52.56 2.68
C MET A 1 -9.23 -51.19 2.29
N SER A 2 -10.08 -50.18 2.42
CA SER A 2 -9.78 -48.83 1.94
C SER A 2 -9.18 -48.03 3.10
N ASP A 3 -7.85 -47.83 3.06
CA ASP A 3 -7.15 -46.97 4.00
C ASP A 3 -7.66 -45.53 3.83
N SER A 4 -8.29 -45.01 4.88
CA SER A 4 -8.75 -43.61 4.92
C SER A 4 -7.57 -42.71 5.26
N PRO A 5 -7.44 -41.52 4.64
CA PRO A 5 -6.31 -40.63 4.89
C PRO A 5 -6.38 -40.11 6.33
N ASN A 6 -5.34 -40.43 7.10
CA ASN A 6 -5.12 -39.98 8.45
C ASN A 6 -5.09 -38.43 8.47
N HIS A 7 -6.17 -37.81 8.95
CA HIS A 7 -6.23 -36.36 9.17
C HIS A 7 -5.23 -36.01 10.27
N THR A 8 -4.01 -35.65 9.87
CA THR A 8 -3.00 -35.14 10.79
C THR A 8 -3.53 -33.82 11.37
N ASN A 9 -3.87 -33.84 12.65
CA ASN A 9 -4.26 -32.65 13.38
C ASN A 9 -3.04 -31.72 13.50
N MET A 10 -2.90 -30.76 12.57
CA MET A 10 -1.78 -29.82 12.53
C MET A 10 -1.65 -28.99 13.81
N ALA A 11 -2.75 -28.76 14.54
CA ALA A 11 -2.69 -28.10 15.84
C ALA A 11 -1.91 -28.95 16.88
N ALA A 12 -2.05 -30.27 16.83
CA ALA A 12 -1.30 -31.19 17.70
C ALA A 12 0.18 -31.31 17.30
N VAL A 13 0.52 -31.09 16.03
CA VAL A 13 1.91 -31.05 15.54
C VAL A 13 2.60 -29.75 15.98
N MET A 14 1.92 -28.62 15.84
CA MET A 14 2.45 -27.32 16.28
C MET A 14 2.64 -27.25 17.81
N ALA A 15 1.78 -27.91 18.59
CA ALA A 15 1.92 -28.00 20.04
C ALA A 15 3.18 -28.77 20.50
N GLN A 16 3.79 -29.59 19.64
CA GLN A 16 5.00 -30.35 19.94
C GLN A 16 6.30 -29.61 19.57
N LEU A 17 6.20 -28.45 18.90
CA LEU A 17 7.35 -27.63 18.56
C LEU A 17 7.70 -26.73 19.75
N ARG A 18 8.95 -26.84 20.24
CA ARG A 18 9.50 -25.86 21.18
C ARG A 18 9.76 -24.57 20.43
N MET A 19 8.86 -23.61 20.59
CA MET A 19 9.08 -22.25 20.10
C MET A 19 10.35 -21.68 20.75
N PRO A 20 11.28 -21.11 19.97
CA PRO A 20 12.44 -20.41 20.53
C PRO A 20 12.03 -19.34 21.52
N GLU A 21 12.89 -19.06 22.51
CA GLU A 21 12.66 -17.93 23.42
C GLU A 21 12.50 -16.63 22.62
N GLY A 22 11.46 -15.85 22.96
CA GLY A 22 11.09 -14.63 22.22
C GLY A 22 10.08 -14.84 21.09
N CYS A 23 9.71 -16.08 20.75
CA CYS A 23 8.65 -16.34 19.77
C CYS A 23 7.26 -16.34 20.43
N SER A 24 6.35 -15.50 19.92
CA SER A 24 4.92 -15.57 20.26
C SER A 24 4.12 -16.07 19.05
N LEU A 25 3.42 -17.19 19.19
CA LEU A 25 2.43 -17.62 18.21
C LEU A 25 1.17 -16.77 18.37
N ARG A 26 0.76 -16.08 17.32
CA ARG A 26 -0.45 -15.24 17.34
C ARG A 26 -1.45 -15.66 16.28
N ARG A 27 -2.67 -15.16 16.39
CA ARG A 27 -3.76 -15.45 15.47
C ARG A 27 -3.50 -14.78 14.13
N LYS A 28 -3.57 -15.56 13.06
CA LYS A 28 -3.57 -15.12 11.66
C LYS A 28 -4.86 -15.60 11.02
N GLU A 29 -5.53 -14.71 10.30
CA GLU A 29 -6.66 -15.04 9.45
C GLU A 29 -6.36 -14.62 8.02
N THR A 30 -6.78 -15.43 7.05
CA THR A 30 -6.57 -15.17 5.63
C THR A 30 -7.91 -15.13 4.92
N PHE A 31 -8.08 -14.17 4.02
CA PHE A 31 -9.31 -13.99 3.24
C PHE A 31 -8.96 -13.38 1.89
N ASP A 32 -9.80 -13.68 0.91
CA ASP A 32 -9.70 -13.09 -0.42
C ASP A 32 -10.59 -11.84 -0.49
N TYR A 33 -10.01 -10.72 -0.93
CA TYR A 33 -10.75 -9.50 -1.24
C TYR A 33 -10.79 -9.30 -2.74
N VAL A 34 -11.98 -9.43 -3.33
CA VAL A 34 -12.18 -9.31 -4.77
C VAL A 34 -12.82 -7.97 -5.10
N THR A 35 -12.21 -7.25 -6.02
CA THR A 35 -12.72 -6.03 -6.66
C THR A 35 -12.99 -6.32 -8.14
N PRO A 36 -13.72 -5.46 -8.89
CA PRO A 36 -13.97 -5.70 -10.30
C PRO A 36 -12.70 -5.85 -11.16
N GLY A 37 -11.57 -5.26 -10.74
CA GLY A 37 -10.32 -5.33 -11.49
C GLY A 37 -9.31 -6.35 -10.96
N TYR A 38 -9.32 -6.65 -9.65
CA TYR A 38 -8.25 -7.41 -8.99
C TYR A 38 -8.77 -8.26 -7.83
N ALA A 39 -8.13 -9.41 -7.63
CA ALA A 39 -8.20 -10.20 -6.42
C ALA A 39 -6.97 -9.92 -5.54
N TYR A 40 -7.19 -9.76 -4.25
CA TYR A 40 -6.17 -9.54 -3.25
C TYR A 40 -6.18 -10.69 -2.24
N SER A 41 -5.01 -11.28 -2.00
CA SER A 41 -4.81 -12.15 -0.84
C SER A 41 -4.57 -11.27 0.37
N VAL A 42 -5.42 -11.39 1.38
CA VAL A 42 -5.36 -10.57 2.57
C VAL A 42 -5.04 -11.42 3.80
N GLU A 43 -4.13 -10.92 4.63
CA GLU A 43 -3.78 -11.52 5.91
C GLU A 43 -4.02 -10.52 7.04
N LEU A 44 -4.79 -10.92 8.04
CA LEU A 44 -5.03 -10.18 9.27
C LEU A 44 -4.28 -10.84 10.42
N PHE A 45 -3.58 -10.03 11.20
CA PHE A 45 -2.75 -10.47 12.31
C PHE A 45 -3.22 -9.84 13.61
N GLN A 46 -3.30 -10.65 14.66
CA GLN A 46 -3.45 -10.20 16.03
C GLN A 46 -2.08 -10.11 16.70
N ASN A 47 -1.87 -9.05 17.46
CA ASN A 47 -0.73 -8.88 18.35
C ASN A 47 -1.06 -9.35 19.79
N ALA A 48 -0.06 -9.53 20.66
CA ALA A 48 -0.23 -10.08 22.02
C ALA A 48 -0.59 -8.98 23.02
N ASP A 49 -0.50 -7.72 22.60
CA ASP A 49 -1.14 -6.58 23.24
C ASP A 49 -2.58 -6.38 22.72
N ASP A 50 -3.14 -7.39 22.04
CA ASP A 50 -4.47 -7.39 21.42
C ASP A 50 -4.69 -6.30 20.35
N THR A 51 -3.63 -5.70 19.83
CA THR A 51 -3.69 -4.84 18.64
C THR A 51 -3.72 -5.67 17.36
N TRP A 52 -4.06 -5.06 16.23
CA TRP A 52 -4.31 -5.74 14.97
C TRP A 52 -3.73 -4.97 13.79
N TYR A 53 -3.26 -5.67 12.78
CA TYR A 53 -2.90 -5.08 11.49
C TYR A 53 -3.23 -6.04 10.36
N ALA A 54 -3.48 -5.51 9.17
CA ALA A 54 -3.80 -6.29 7.98
C ALA A 54 -2.87 -5.93 6.82
N ILE A 55 -2.53 -6.91 5.99
CA ILE A 55 -1.77 -6.73 4.75
C ILE A 55 -2.53 -7.36 3.58
N ALA A 56 -2.42 -6.77 2.40
CA ALA A 56 -2.97 -7.33 1.17
C ALA A 56 -1.96 -7.29 0.02
N VAL A 57 -1.97 -8.33 -0.79
CA VAL A 57 -1.15 -8.45 -2.00
C VAL A 57 -2.05 -8.81 -3.19
N PRO A 58 -1.98 -8.08 -4.32
CA PRO A 58 -2.70 -8.48 -5.53
C PRO A 58 -2.21 -9.83 -6.05
N GLN A 59 -3.12 -10.74 -6.39
CA GLN A 59 -2.78 -12.10 -6.79
C GLN A 59 -2.21 -12.18 -8.23
N ASP A 60 -2.68 -11.31 -9.13
CA ASP A 60 -2.37 -11.37 -10.58
C ASP A 60 -1.63 -10.13 -11.10
N SER A 61 -0.84 -9.47 -10.25
CA SER A 61 -0.07 -8.28 -10.64
C SER A 61 1.36 -8.66 -11.03
N GLU A 62 1.84 -8.14 -12.16
CA GLU A 62 3.26 -8.24 -12.56
C GLU A 62 4.19 -7.50 -11.57
N ARG A 63 3.64 -6.52 -10.84
CA ARG A 63 4.35 -5.76 -9.80
C ARG A 63 3.92 -6.23 -8.41
N LEU A 64 4.88 -6.54 -7.56
CA LEU A 64 4.63 -6.83 -6.15
C LEU A 64 4.34 -5.53 -5.40
N VAL A 65 3.06 -5.25 -5.15
CA VAL A 65 2.63 -4.14 -4.28
C VAL A 65 2.01 -4.74 -3.02
N VAL A 66 2.48 -4.30 -1.85
CA VAL A 66 1.94 -4.72 -0.56
C VAL A 66 1.20 -3.54 0.07
N TYR A 67 -0.10 -3.71 0.27
CA TYR A 67 -0.92 -2.77 1.03
C TYR A 67 -0.92 -3.20 2.49
N GLY A 68 -0.85 -2.23 3.40
CA GLY A 68 -0.84 -2.48 4.84
C GLY A 68 -1.60 -1.42 5.60
N SER A 69 -2.35 -1.84 6.62
CA SER A 69 -2.90 -0.95 7.64
C SER A 69 -1.85 -0.56 8.67
N SER A 70 -2.10 0.50 9.44
CA SER A 70 -1.42 0.69 10.71
C SER A 70 -1.83 -0.38 11.73
N VAL A 71 -1.10 -0.45 12.85
CA VAL A 71 -1.50 -1.23 14.01
C VAL A 71 -2.65 -0.51 14.72
N LEU A 72 -3.78 -1.19 14.91
CA LEU A 72 -5.03 -0.63 15.41
C LEU A 72 -5.64 -1.50 16.53
N PRO A 73 -6.52 -0.95 17.39
CA PRO A 73 -7.06 -1.68 18.55
C PRO A 73 -8.05 -2.80 18.22
N SER A 74 -8.49 -2.94 16.96
CA SER A 74 -9.46 -3.96 16.57
C SER A 74 -9.22 -4.48 15.15
N ALA A 75 -9.56 -5.76 14.96
CA ALA A 75 -9.54 -6.42 13.66
C ALA A 75 -10.35 -5.65 12.60
N GLN A 76 -11.55 -5.19 12.98
CA GLN A 76 -12.43 -4.45 12.09
C GLN A 76 -11.80 -3.13 11.60
N HIS A 77 -11.15 -2.37 12.49
CA HIS A 77 -10.49 -1.12 12.10
C HIS A 77 -9.28 -1.37 11.21
N ALA A 78 -8.46 -2.40 11.51
CA ALA A 78 -7.33 -2.80 10.66
C ALA A 78 -7.78 -3.16 9.25
N LEU A 79 -8.83 -3.97 9.14
CA LEU A 79 -9.45 -4.35 7.86
C LEU A 79 -9.99 -3.15 7.09
N GLN A 80 -10.78 -2.31 7.76
CA GLN A 80 -11.39 -1.14 7.13
C GLN A 80 -10.31 -0.20 6.59
N ALA A 81 -9.29 0.11 7.40
CA ALA A 81 -8.18 0.96 6.99
C ALA A 81 -7.42 0.42 5.78
N LEU A 82 -7.22 -0.91 5.71
CA LEU A 82 -6.60 -1.57 4.57
C LEU A 82 -7.46 -1.45 3.31
N VAL A 83 -8.77 -1.75 3.41
CA VAL A 83 -9.69 -1.66 2.27
C VAL A 83 -9.78 -0.23 1.74
N ASP A 84 -9.85 0.76 2.63
CA ASP A 84 -9.88 2.17 2.25
C ASP A 84 -8.58 2.58 1.55
N LYS A 85 -7.43 2.04 2.00
CA LYS A 85 -6.14 2.24 1.34
C LYS A 85 -6.11 1.67 -0.08
N ILE A 86 -6.54 0.41 -0.25
CA ILE A 86 -6.61 -0.24 -1.58
C ILE A 86 -7.54 0.54 -2.51
N ARG A 87 -8.68 1.02 -2.02
CA ARG A 87 -9.63 1.80 -2.84
C ARG A 87 -9.06 3.14 -3.27
N ARG A 88 -8.29 3.80 -2.40
CA ARG A 88 -7.66 5.09 -2.70
C ARG A 88 -6.47 4.95 -3.64
N GLU A 89 -5.59 4.00 -3.40
CA GLU A 89 -4.28 3.92 -4.05
C GLU A 89 -4.23 2.87 -5.17
N GLY A 90 -5.04 1.81 -5.05
CA GLY A 90 -5.03 0.67 -5.95
C GLY A 90 -5.60 0.97 -7.33
N MET A 91 -6.41 2.02 -7.50
CA MET A 91 -6.82 2.47 -8.83
C MET A 91 -5.71 3.24 -9.56
N ASP A 92 -4.97 4.09 -8.85
CA ASP A 92 -4.02 5.02 -9.48
C ASP A 92 -2.73 4.32 -9.95
N GLN A 93 -2.28 3.28 -9.24
CA GLN A 93 -1.05 2.55 -9.60
C GLN A 93 -1.19 1.68 -10.86
N LEU A 94 -2.41 1.48 -11.37
CA LEU A 94 -2.70 0.66 -12.54
C LEU A 94 -2.90 1.43 -13.83
N PHE A 95 -3.28 2.71 -13.73
CA PHE A 95 -3.47 3.61 -14.88
C PHE A 95 -2.36 4.66 -15.02
N GLY A 96 -1.40 4.69 -14.09
CA GLY A 96 -0.20 5.51 -14.23
C GLY A 96 0.81 4.88 -15.18
N ASP A 97 0.70 5.18 -16.48
CA ASP A 97 1.91 5.26 -17.31
C ASP A 97 2.89 6.20 -16.59
N PRO A 98 4.21 5.89 -16.53
CA PRO A 98 5.17 6.83 -16.01
C PRO A 98 5.28 7.98 -17.02
N THR A 99 4.41 8.98 -16.92
CA THR A 99 4.68 10.26 -17.56
C THR A 99 5.98 10.76 -16.91
N PRO A 100 7.11 10.82 -17.65
CA PRO A 100 8.33 11.33 -17.08
C PRO A 100 8.05 12.74 -16.54
N PRO A 101 8.68 13.15 -15.42
CA PRO A 101 8.53 14.51 -14.93
C PRO A 101 8.86 15.43 -16.10
N ALA A 102 7.91 16.29 -16.46
CA ALA A 102 8.16 17.35 -17.42
C ALA A 102 9.38 18.10 -16.91
N VAL A 103 10.49 17.98 -17.63
CA VAL A 103 11.65 18.83 -17.46
C VAL A 103 11.14 20.24 -17.73
N GLU A 104 11.00 21.01 -16.66
CA GLU A 104 10.86 22.47 -16.75
C GLU A 104 12.19 22.96 -17.34
N ASP A 105 12.20 23.11 -18.66
CA ASP A 105 13.28 23.76 -19.40
C ASP A 105 13.19 25.26 -19.11
N GLU A 106 13.66 25.64 -17.93
CA GLU A 106 13.90 27.03 -17.57
C GLU A 106 15.27 27.44 -18.14
N SER A 107 15.33 27.56 -19.47
CA SER A 107 16.47 28.12 -20.19
C SER A 107 15.98 29.22 -21.13
N THR A 108 15.92 30.47 -20.67
CA THR A 108 16.27 31.61 -21.54
C THR A 108 16.79 32.77 -20.71
N GLU A 109 18.11 32.94 -20.77
CA GLU A 109 18.88 34.09 -20.31
C GLU A 109 18.57 35.35 -21.17
N GLU A 110 18.60 36.51 -20.50
CA GLU A 110 19.00 37.91 -20.86
C GLU A 110 19.18 38.26 -22.37
N ALA A 111 18.86 39.43 -22.93
CA ALA A 111 18.92 40.86 -22.56
C ALA A 111 18.01 41.64 -23.57
N GLU A 112 17.64 42.92 -23.46
CA GLU A 112 18.45 44.15 -23.61
C GLU A 112 17.59 45.38 -23.20
N ASP A 113 18.14 46.26 -22.35
CA ASP A 113 18.35 47.73 -22.51
C ASP A 113 17.57 48.48 -23.63
N GLU A 114 17.16 49.76 -23.59
CA GLU A 114 17.32 50.93 -22.73
C GLU A 114 16.39 52.04 -23.32
N GLU A 115 16.21 53.14 -22.59
CA GLU A 115 15.99 54.51 -23.12
C GLU A 115 14.62 54.87 -23.75
N GLY A 116 13.76 55.45 -22.91
CA GLY A 116 12.62 56.29 -23.32
C GLY A 116 12.52 57.54 -22.43
N LEU A 117 13.52 58.43 -22.53
CA LEU A 117 13.52 59.77 -21.94
C LEU A 117 12.30 60.56 -22.42
N ILE A 118 11.44 60.97 -21.48
CA ILE A 118 10.42 62.01 -21.70
C ILE A 118 11.03 63.31 -21.18
N ALA A 119 11.39 64.20 -22.10
CA ALA A 119 11.73 65.58 -21.78
C ALA A 119 10.76 66.52 -22.50
N ASP A 120 10.11 67.34 -21.68
CA ASP A 120 9.66 68.71 -21.87
C ASP A 120 9.05 69.12 -23.22
N ASP A 121 7.73 69.37 -23.19
CA ASP A 121 7.05 70.28 -24.11
C ASP A 121 6.63 71.53 -23.30
N GLU A 122 7.42 72.60 -23.44
CA GLU A 122 7.00 73.99 -23.19
C GLU A 122 6.06 74.41 -24.34
N ASP A 123 4.87 74.95 -24.06
CA ASP A 123 4.50 76.31 -24.48
C ASP A 123 3.05 76.72 -24.13
N LYS A 124 2.95 78.00 -23.71
CA LYS A 124 1.82 78.94 -23.68
C LYS A 124 0.78 78.95 -22.55
#